data_AF-A0A439PYC6-F1
#
_entry.id   AF-A0A439PYC6-F1
#
_cell.length_a   1.000
_cell.length_b   1.000
_cell.length_c   1.000
_cell.angle_alpha   90.00
_cell.angle_beta   90.00
_cell.angle_gamma   90.00
#
_symmetry.space_group_name_H-M   'P 1'
#
loop_
_entity.id
_entity.type
_entity.pdbx_description
1 polymer ?
#
loop_
_entity_poly.entity_id
_entity_poly.type
_entity_poly.pdbx_seq_one_letter_code
_entity_poly.pdbx_strand_id
1 'polypeptide(L)'
;MTEKLRVICYQDHGIWLAQGLEHDICVQADTLDDLYGRFEVAARLECKDGKLDHLPEAPEYYHRMWDRQSGSFSPQGASDLYEVALAA
;
A
#
# COMPACT_ATOMS: atom_id res chain seq x y z
N MET A 1 15.49 -5.96 5.57
CA MET A 1 14.10 -6.19 5.11
C MET A 1 14.22 -6.86 3.76
N THR A 2 13.95 -8.16 3.67
CA THR A 2 14.20 -8.95 2.45
C THR A 2 12.91 -9.25 1.68
N GLU A 3 11.75 -8.90 2.24
CA GLU A 3 10.44 -9.11 1.62
C GLU A 3 9.82 -7.76 1.27
N LYS A 4 9.26 -7.66 0.07
CA LYS A 4 8.57 -6.48 -0.42
C LYS A 4 7.21 -6.37 0.28
N LEU A 5 6.80 -5.16 0.63
CA LEU A 5 5.48 -4.88 1.18
C LEU A 5 4.46 -4.81 0.05
N ARG A 6 3.39 -5.58 0.16
CA ARG A 6 2.29 -5.59 -0.81
C ARG A 6 1.33 -4.46 -0.47
N VAL A 7 0.93 -3.72 -1.49
CA VAL A 7 0.06 -2.55 -1.38
C VAL A 7 -1.06 -2.67 -2.39
N ILE A 8 -2.30 -2.79 -1.92
CA ILE A 8 -3.47 -2.76 -2.79
C ILE A 8 -4.02 -1.34 -2.87
N CYS A 9 -4.16 -0.84 -4.09
CA CYS A 9 -4.77 0.46 -4.36
C CYS A 9 -6.16 0.26 -4.96
N TYR A 10 -7.14 1.01 -4.46
CA TYR A 10 -8.52 0.95 -4.93
C TYR A 10 -9.16 2.34 -4.88
N GLN A 11 -10.25 2.53 -5.61
CA GLN A 11 -10.99 3.79 -5.60
C GLN A 11 -12.30 3.61 -4.84
N ASP A 12 -12.59 4.53 -3.92
CA ASP A 12 -13.87 4.63 -3.23
C ASP A 12 -14.38 6.07 -3.30
N HIS A 13 -15.62 6.25 -3.78
CA HIS A 13 -16.26 7.57 -3.96
C HIS A 13 -15.39 8.63 -4.69
N GLY A 14 -14.56 8.20 -5.64
CA GLY A 14 -13.68 9.09 -6.42
C GLY A 14 -12.32 9.36 -5.79
N ILE A 15 -12.07 8.88 -4.56
CA ILE A 15 -10.81 9.03 -3.83
C ILE A 15 -10.02 7.72 -3.97
N TRP A 16 -8.71 7.84 -4.19
CA TRP A 16 -7.82 6.69 -4.17
C TRP A 16 -7.40 6.34 -2.75
N LEU A 17 -7.39 5.05 -2.43
CA LEU A 17 -6.88 4.50 -1.19
C LEU A 17 -5.77 3.49 -1.48
N ALA A 18 -4.75 3.46 -0.63
CA ALA A 18 -3.69 2.46 -0.63
C ALA A 18 -3.60 1.82 0.75
N GLN A 19 -3.63 0.48 0.76
CA GLN A 19 -3.56 -0.33 1.96
C GLN A 19 -2.35 -1.28 1.88
N GLY A 20 -1.44 -1.18 2.84
CA GLY A 20 -0.39 -2.17 3.05
C GLY A 20 -0.98 -3.45 3.62
N LEU A 21 -0.58 -4.62 3.12
CA LEU A 21 -1.16 -5.90 3.54
C LEU A 21 -0.46 -6.49 4.78
N GLU A 22 0.87 -6.46 4.80
CA GLU A 22 1.67 -6.99 5.91
C GLU A 22 1.59 -6.10 7.16
N HIS A 23 1.32 -4.81 6.95
CA HIS A 23 1.19 -3.82 8.03
C HIS A 23 0.03 -2.90 7.68
N ASP A 24 -0.88 -2.70 8.63
CA ASP A 24 -2.11 -1.92 8.51
C ASP A 24 -1.84 -0.41 8.38
N ILE A 25 -1.23 -0.03 7.25
CA ILE A 25 -0.92 1.33 6.84
C ILE A 25 -1.90 1.68 5.73
N CYS A 26 -2.74 2.67 6.00
CA CYS A 26 -3.73 3.16 5.05
C CYS A 26 -3.52 4.64 4.77
N VAL A 27 -3.49 5.01 3.48
CA VAL A 27 -3.46 6.41 3.03
C VAL A 27 -4.49 6.63 1.94
N GLN A 28 -4.84 7.89 1.74
CA GLN A 28 -5.76 8.31 0.67
C GLN A 28 -5.20 9.52 -0.09
N ALA A 29 -5.57 9.66 -1.36
CA ALA A 29 -5.20 10.80 -2.20
C ALA A 29 -6.18 10.97 -3.38
N ASP A 30 -6.08 12.12 -4.06
CA ASP A 30 -6.90 12.43 -5.23
C ASP A 30 -6.34 11.76 -6.51
N THR A 31 -5.05 11.41 -6.52
CA THR A 31 -4.36 10.79 -7.66
C THR A 31 -3.49 9.62 -7.20
N LEU A 32 -3.23 8.65 -8.10
CA LEU A 32 -2.34 7.51 -7.82
C LEU A 32 -0.89 7.91 -7.52
N ASP A 33 -0.39 8.97 -8.18
CA ASP A 33 0.97 9.47 -7.95
C ASP A 33 1.10 10.08 -6.53
N ASP A 34 0.14 10.90 -6.12
CA ASP A 34 0.09 11.44 -4.76
C ASP A 34 -0.08 10.33 -3.71
N LEU A 35 -0.88 9.30 -4.05
CA LEU A 35 -1.14 8.17 -3.18
C LEU A 35 0.14 7.41 -2.86
N TYR A 36 0.94 7.12 -3.87
CA TYR A 36 2.20 6.40 -3.70
C TYR A 36 3.18 7.20 -2.83
N GLY A 37 3.33 8.50 -3.10
CA GLY A 37 4.18 9.37 -2.27
C GLY A 37 3.72 9.44 -0.82
N ARG A 38 2.41 9.53 -0.57
CA ARG A 38 1.84 9.50 0.79
C ARG A 38 2.09 8.17 1.50
N PHE A 39 1.95 7.06 0.78
CA PHE A 39 2.18 5.73 1.36
C PHE A 39 3.64 5.56 1.80
N GLU A 40 4.59 5.99 0.97
CA GLU A 40 6.01 5.92 1.31
C GLU A 40 6.33 6.73 2.58
N VAL A 41 5.77 7.95 2.70
CA VAL A 41 5.94 8.77 3.90
C VAL A 41 5.32 8.10 5.12
N ALA A 42 4.09 7.58 5.00
CA ALA A 42 3.42 6.89 6.11
C ALA A 42 4.21 5.66 6.57
N ALA A 43 4.63 4.80 5.65
CA ALA A 43 5.44 3.63 5.97
C ALA A 43 6.76 4.00 6.66
N ARG A 44 7.41 5.10 6.25
CA ARG A 44 8.63 5.59 6.91
C ARG A 44 8.38 6.16 8.31
N LEU A 45 7.25 6.86 8.52
CA LEU A 45 6.89 7.42 9.82
C LEU A 45 6.52 6.33 10.82
N GLU A 46 5.80 5.31 10.38
CA GLU A 46 5.46 4.16 11.21
C GLU A 46 6.68 3.26 11.47
N CYS A 47 7.72 3.33 10.64
CA CYS A 47 8.94 2.53 10.78
C CYS A 47 9.73 2.91 12.05
N LYS A 48 9.36 2.32 13.18
CA LYS A 48 10.00 2.50 14.47
C LYS A 48 11.18 1.55 14.60
N ASP A 49 12.36 2.07 14.92
CA ASP A 49 13.61 1.30 15.01
C ASP A 49 13.93 0.48 13.74
N GLY A 50 13.45 0.95 12.57
CA GLY A 50 13.62 0.26 11.30
C GLY A 50 12.66 -0.91 11.09
N LYS A 51 11.56 -0.99 11.83
CA LYS A 51 10.59 -2.10 11.81
C LYS A 51 9.15 -1.63 11.88
N LEU A 52 8.25 -2.46 11.36
CA LEU A 52 6.80 -2.25 11.37
C LEU A 52 6.06 -3.32 12.19
N ASP A 53 6.78 -4.19 12.89
CA ASP A 53 6.27 -5.36 13.64
C ASP A 53 5.20 -5.03 14.72
N HIS A 54 5.05 -3.76 15.08
CA HIS A 54 4.05 -3.29 16.04
C HIS A 54 2.69 -3.01 15.40
N LEU A 55 2.63 -2.89 14.07
CA LEU A 55 1.39 -2.78 13.32
C LEU A 55 0.85 -4.17 13.02
N PRO A 56 -0.46 -4.39 13.20
CA PRO A 56 -1.09 -5.63 12.77
C PRO A 56 -1.05 -5.75 11.25
N GLU A 57 -1.26 -6.96 10.75
CA GLU A 57 -1.60 -7.17 9.33
C GLU A 57 -2.95 -6.51 9.00
N ALA A 58 -3.15 -6.20 7.71
CA ALA A 58 -4.39 -5.63 7.25
C ALA A 58 -5.58 -6.60 7.41
N PRO A 59 -6.81 -6.08 7.51
CA PRO A 59 -8.01 -6.92 7.47
C PRO A 59 -8.05 -7.85 6.24
N GLU A 60 -8.53 -9.09 6.44
CA GLU A 60 -8.60 -10.15 5.41
C GLU A 60 -9.28 -9.70 4.10
N TYR A 61 -10.22 -8.74 4.21
CA TYR A 61 -10.87 -8.10 3.08
C TYR A 61 -9.88 -7.59 2.02
N TYR A 62 -8.78 -6.96 2.43
CA TYR A 62 -7.79 -6.39 1.51
C TYR A 62 -6.89 -7.46 0.88
N HIS A 63 -6.63 -8.55 1.59
CA HIS A 63 -5.95 -9.72 1.03
C HIS A 63 -6.80 -10.34 -0.09
N ARG A 64 -8.13 -10.44 0.11
CA ARG A 64 -9.03 -10.92 -0.94
C ARG A 64 -9.11 -9.97 -2.14
N MET A 65 -8.92 -8.67 -1.94
CA MET A 65 -8.82 -7.70 -3.04
C MET A 65 -7.53 -7.90 -3.83
N TRP A 66 -6.42 -8.13 -3.15
CA TRP A 66 -5.14 -8.44 -3.77
C TRP A 66 -5.21 -9.70 -4.65
N ASP A 67 -5.81 -10.78 -4.14
CA ASP A 67 -6.00 -12.02 -4.92
C ASP A 67 -6.87 -11.81 -6.17
N ARG A 68 -7.67 -10.73 -6.20
CA ARG A 68 -8.57 -10.36 -7.30
C ARG A 68 -8.11 -9.11 -8.04
N GLN A 69 -6.85 -8.70 -7.87
CA GLN A 69 -6.32 -7.49 -8.48
C GLN A 69 -6.50 -7.49 -10.00
N SER A 70 -6.82 -6.33 -10.55
CA SER A 70 -7.05 -6.08 -11.97
C SER A 70 -5.75 -5.84 -12.74
N GLY A 71 -4.65 -5.55 -12.03
CA GLY A 71 -3.34 -5.33 -12.63
C GLY A 71 -2.32 -4.86 -11.60
N SER A 72 -1.06 -4.78 -12.04
CA SER A 72 0.02 -4.16 -11.27
C SER A 72 0.15 -2.68 -11.62
N PHE A 73 0.52 -1.87 -10.63
CA PHE A 73 0.86 -0.47 -10.82
C PHE A 73 2.34 -0.28 -10.49
N SER A 74 3.05 0.47 -11.33
CA SER A 74 4.45 0.81 -11.10
C SER A 74 4.61 2.32 -11.23
N PRO A 75 4.58 3.06 -10.12
CA PRO A 75 4.77 4.50 -10.14
C PRO A 75 6.18 4.85 -10.64
N GLN A 76 6.34 6.02 -11.25
CA GLN A 76 7.67 6.51 -11.60
C GLN A 76 8.50 6.73 -10.32
N GLY A 77 9.67 6.08 -10.24
CA GLY A 77 10.49 6.09 -9.03
C GLY A 77 10.01 5.11 -7.95
N ALA A 78 9.23 4.10 -8.33
CA ALA A 78 8.85 3.01 -7.43
C ALA A 78 10.08 2.44 -6.72
N SER A 79 9.99 2.39 -5.39
CA SER A 79 10.98 1.77 -4.54
C SER A 79 10.84 0.26 -4.70
N ASP A 80 11.96 -0.43 -4.83
CA ASP A 80 12.00 -1.90 -4.88
C ASP A 80 11.45 -2.57 -3.60
N LEU A 81 11.12 -1.77 -2.58
CA LEU A 81 10.53 -2.18 -1.32
C LEU A 81 9.03 -2.49 -1.42
N TYR A 82 8.32 -2.03 -2.45
CA TYR A 82 6.86 -2.17 -2.56
C TYR A 82 6.46 -2.98 -3.78
N GLU A 83 5.44 -3.82 -3.64
CA GLU A 83 4.69 -4.43 -4.73
C GLU A 83 3.28 -3.83 -4.74
N VAL A 84 2.94 -3.10 -5.81
CA VAL A 84 1.70 -2.32 -5.85
C VAL A 84 0.75 -2.88 -6.89
N ALA A 85 -0.50 -3.08 -6.49
CA ALA A 85 -1.56 -3.59 -7.34
C ALA A 85 -2.80 -2.71 -7.32
N LEU A 86 -3.63 -2.82 -8.36
CA LEU A 86 -4.91 -2.13 -8.48
C LEU A 86 -6.06 -3.12 -8.30
N ALA A 87 -7.02 -2.81 -7.44
CA ALA A 87 -8.31 -3.49 -7.41
C ALA A 87 -9.26 -2.90 -8.48
N ALA A 88 -10.21 -3.72 -8.95
CA ALA A 88 -11.29 -3.32 -9.87
C ALA A 88 -12.36 -2.48 -9.17
#